data_AF-A0A7W1LEC3-F1
#
_entry.id   AF-A0A7W1LEC3-F1
#
_cell.length_a   1.000
_cell.length_b   1.000
_cell.length_c   1.000
_cell.angle_alpha   90.00
_cell.angle_beta   90.00
_cell.angle_gamma   90.00
#
_symmetry.space_group_name_H-M   'P 1'
#
loop_
_entity.id
_entity.type
_entity.pdbx_description
1 polymer ?
#
loop_
_entity_poly.entity_id
_entity_poly.type
_entity_poly.pdbx_seq_one_letter_code
_entity_poly.pdbx_strand_id
1 'polypeptide(L)' 'MRKVILGLGISLDGYIARKNGAVDWLSMDWDYDWMAFFKIIDVVLMGRKSWEI' A
#
# COMPACT_ATOMS: atom_id res chain seq x y z
N MET A 1 -10.01 -20.69 -5.84
CA MET A 1 -10.40 -19.33 -6.30
C MET A 1 -9.32 -18.34 -5.90
N ARG A 2 -8.98 -17.40 -6.77
CA ARG A 2 -8.07 -16.30 -6.45
C ARG A 2 -8.78 -15.28 -5.55
N LYS A 3 -8.07 -14.71 -4.58
CA LYS A 3 -8.57 -13.64 -3.73
C LYS A 3 -8.10 -12.28 -4.26
N VAL A 4 -8.93 -11.26 -4.15
CA VAL A 4 -8.50 -9.87 -4.28
C VAL A 4 -8.16 -9.37 -2.88
N ILE A 5 -6.93 -8.93 -2.68
CA ILE A 5 -6.41 -8.49 -1.38
C ILE A 5 -6.01 -7.03 -1.51
N LEU A 6 -6.53 -6.19 -0.61
CA LEU A 6 -6.13 -4.78 -0.52
C LEU A 6 -4.98 -4.67 0.48
N GLY A 7 -3.78 -4.30 0.02
CA GLY A 7 -2.63 -3.99 0.85
C GLY A 7 -2.22 -2.53 0.68
N LEU A 8 -2.34 -1.73 1.76
CA LEU A 8 -1.96 -0.31 1.77
C LEU A 8 -1.65 0.18 3.19
N GLY A 9 -0.89 1.27 3.28
CA GLY A 9 -0.78 2.07 4.50
C GLY A 9 -1.91 3.10 4.59
N ILE A 10 -2.44 3.31 5.79
CA ILE A 10 -3.56 4.23 6.02
C ILE A 10 -3.34 5.02 7.31
N SER A 11 -3.76 6.28 7.32
CA SER A 11 -3.76 7.11 8.53
C SER A 11 -4.84 6.63 9.50
N LEU A 12 -4.73 7.04 10.77
CA LEU A 12 -5.71 6.67 11.82
C LEU A 12 -7.13 7.17 11.49
N ASP A 13 -7.25 8.28 10.77
CA ASP A 13 -8.50 8.90 10.33
C ASP A 13 -8.96 8.44 8.94
N GLY A 14 -8.30 7.44 8.33
CA GLY A 14 -8.82 6.73 7.16
C GLY A 14 -8.39 7.28 5.79
N TYR A 15 -7.31 8.05 5.70
CA TYR A 15 -6.77 8.59 4.45
C TYR A 15 -5.47 7.90 4.04
N ILE A 16 -5.25 7.76 2.72
CA ILE A 16 -4.08 7.08 2.14
C ILE A 16 -3.02 8.04 1.59
N ALA A 17 -3.36 9.32 1.42
CA ALA A 17 -2.46 10.36 0.96
C ALA A 17 -2.99 11.73 1.39
N ARG A 18 -2.11 12.73 1.48
CA ARG A 18 -2.51 14.13 1.68
C ARG A 18 -3.22 14.67 0.43
N LYS A 19 -3.86 15.84 0.56
CA LYS A 19 -4.54 16.52 -0.58
C LYS A 19 -3.59 16.82 -1.75
N ASN A 20 -2.31 17.04 -1.48
CA ASN A 20 -1.28 17.25 -2.50
C ASN A 20 -0.64 15.94 -3.02
N GLY A 21 -1.10 14.77 -2.57
CA GLY A 21 -0.58 13.46 -2.97
C GLY A 21 0.59 12.95 -2.14
N ALA A 22 1.13 13.74 -1.20
CA ALA A 22 2.27 13.31 -0.40
C ALA A 22 1.91 12.18 0.59
N VAL A 23 2.89 11.29 0.81
CA VAL A 23 2.85 10.17 1.76
C VAL A 23 3.98 10.27 2.80
N ASP A 24 4.47 11.47 3.05
CA ASP A 24 5.56 11.82 4.00
C ASP A 24 5.28 11.39 5.46
N TRP A 25 4.02 11.18 5.80
CA TRP A 25 3.58 10.69 7.10
C TRP A 25 3.67 9.16 7.23
N LEU A 26 3.77 8.43 6.10
CA LEU A 26 3.81 6.98 6.09
C LEU A 26 5.22 6.52 6.42
N SER A 27 5.37 5.87 7.57
CA SER A 27 6.63 5.24 7.98
C SER A 27 6.62 3.76 7.62
N MET A 28 7.74 3.25 7.10
CA MET A 28 7.95 1.81 6.97
C MET A 28 8.57 1.30 8.26
N ASP A 29 7.81 0.48 8.99
CA ASP A 29 8.38 -0.32 10.06
C ASP A 29 9.17 -1.49 9.46
N TRP A 30 10.46 -1.58 9.78
CA TRP A 30 11.34 -2.64 9.30
C TRP A 30 11.08 -3.98 9.98
N ASP A 31 10.36 -3.98 11.11
CA ASP A 31 9.96 -5.19 11.81
C ASP A 31 8.70 -5.85 11.20
N TYR A 32 8.03 -5.17 10.27
CA TYR A 32 6.90 -5.74 9.53
C TYR A 32 7.40 -6.62 8.37
N ASP A 33 7.08 -7.91 8.41
CA ASP A 33 7.42 -8.87 7.34
C ASP A 33 6.54 -8.67 6.09
N TRP A 34 6.83 -7.61 5.34
CA TRP A 34 6.24 -7.36 4.02
C TRP A 34 6.54 -8.50 3.04
N MET A 35 7.66 -9.21 3.22
CA MET A 35 8.06 -10.29 2.32
C MET A 35 7.13 -11.49 2.44
N ALA A 36 6.64 -11.84 3.63
CA ALA A 36 5.62 -12.86 3.80
C ALA A 36 4.31 -12.49 3.08
N PHE A 37 3.91 -11.22 3.10
CA PHE A 37 2.74 -10.75 2.37
C PHE A 37 2.95 -10.88 0.85
N PHE A 38 4.06 -10.39 0.31
CA PHE A 38 4.29 -10.45 -1.14
C PHE A 38 4.49 -11.87 -1.68
N LYS A 39 4.94 -12.83 -0.87
CA LYS A 39 5.06 -14.25 -1.27
C LYS A 39 3.74 -14.89 -1.72
N ILE A 40 2.60 -14.37 -1.27
CA ILE A 40 1.27 -14.89 -1.67
C ILE A 40 0.63 -14.10 -2.81
N ILE A 41 1.30 -13.06 -3.33
CA ILE A 41 0.81 -12.18 -4.39
C ILE A 41 1.60 -12.43 -5.67
N ASP A 42 0.91 -12.77 -6.76
CA ASP A 42 1.48 -13.03 -8.08
C ASP A 42 1.18 -11.92 -9.10
N VAL A 43 0.18 -11.07 -8.82
CA VAL A 43 -0.22 -9.92 -9.67
C VAL A 43 -0.57 -8.72 -8.79
N VAL A 44 -0.06 -7.54 -9.14
CA VAL A 44 -0.42 -6.26 -8.52
C VAL A 44 -1.24 -5.42 -9.50
N LEU A 45 -2.33 -4.85 -9.01
CA LEU A 45 -3.18 -3.92 -9.77
C LEU A 45 -3.16 -2.56 -9.08
N MET A 46 -2.91 -1.51 -9.84
CA MET A 46 -2.83 -0.14 -9.32
C MET A 46 -3.34 0.88 -10.34
N GLY A 47 -3.92 1.97 -9.84
CA GLY A 47 -4.33 3.08 -10.70
C GLY A 47 -3.12 3.84 -11.24
N ARG A 48 -3.23 4.42 -12.44
CA ARG A 48 -2.14 5.18 -13.09
C ARG A 48 -1.50 6.21 -12.16
N LYS A 49 -2.33 7.01 -11.48
CA LYS A 49 -1.85 8.04 -10.55
C LYS A 49 -1.04 7.44 -9.39
N SER A 50 -1.38 6.25 -8.91
CA SER A 50 -0.62 5.56 -7.86
C SER A 50 0.68 4.96 -8.37
N TRP A 51 0.79 4.67 -9.67
CA TRP A 51 2.01 4.16 -10.30
C TRP A 51 3.04 5.26 -10.62
N GLU A 52 2.56 6.46 -10.94
CA GLU A 52 3.39 7.59 -11.41
C GLU A 52 3.97 8.47 -10.29
N ILE A 53 3.53 8.28 -9.03
CA ILE A 53 3.99 9.06 -7.87
C ILE A 53 5.32 8.53 -7.34
#